data_AF-A0A4Y1N1N0-F1
#
_entry.id   AF-A0A4Y1N1N0-F1
#
_cell.length_a   1.000
_cell.length_b   1.000
_cell.length_c   1.000
_cell.angle_alpha   90.00
_cell.angle_beta   90.00
_cell.angle_gamma   90.00
#
_symmetry.space_group_name_H-M   'P 1'
#
loop_
_entity.id
_entity.type
_entity.pdbx_description
1 polymer ?
#
loop_
_entity_poly.entity_id
_entity_poly.type
_entity_poly.pdbx_seq_one_letter_code
_entity_poly.pdbx_strand_id
1 'polypeptide(L)'
;MAATLFTAEASWAAEARNLRPRTLVVLAKLARDIYPHDRIPDRLYASAVLSYDDKAGKDAALRTLLEEGVDRLDADSRIRYGGNDYLSLNWERDRLPLLYGIERTPFFQKVRADLVVAFYNQQDVWTKLGYEGSSAEYGGYINRGFNDIDWLPSA
;
A
#
# COMPACT_ATOMS: atom_id res chain seq x y z
N MET A 1 -8.38 -12.69 -14.96
CA MET A 1 -7.12 -13.22 -14.40
C MET A 1 -6.74 -12.33 -13.23
N ALA A 2 -6.94 -12.82 -12.00
CA ALA A 2 -6.64 -12.09 -10.78
C ALA A 2 -5.35 -12.66 -10.15
N ALA A 3 -4.57 -11.80 -9.50
CA ALA A 3 -3.44 -12.09 -8.61
C ALA A 3 -2.06 -12.44 -9.22
N THR A 4 -1.57 -11.72 -10.24
CA THR A 4 -0.14 -11.78 -10.62
C THR A 4 0.73 -10.76 -9.87
N LEU A 5 0.13 -9.71 -9.30
CA LEU A 5 0.88 -8.57 -8.78
C LEU A 5 1.49 -8.78 -7.38
N PHE A 6 0.91 -9.65 -6.56
CA PHE A 6 1.40 -9.91 -5.19
C PHE A 6 2.00 -11.32 -5.03
N THR A 7 2.67 -11.80 -6.07
CA THR A 7 3.38 -13.09 -6.07
C THR A 7 4.87 -12.87 -5.92
N ALA A 8 5.59 -13.84 -5.37
CA ALA A 8 7.04 -13.72 -5.18
C ALA A 8 7.78 -13.45 -6.50
N GLU A 9 7.25 -13.95 -7.64
CA GLU A 9 7.79 -13.75 -8.98
C GLU A 9 7.15 -12.57 -9.75
N ALA A 10 6.49 -11.63 -9.09
CA ALA A 10 5.81 -10.52 -9.77
C ALA A 10 6.81 -9.68 -10.60
N SER A 11 6.67 -9.75 -11.93
CA SER A 11 7.67 -9.21 -12.88
C SER A 11 7.88 -7.70 -12.78
N TRP A 12 6.87 -6.95 -12.32
CA TRP A 12 6.97 -5.50 -12.14
C TRP A 12 8.01 -5.10 -11.08
N ALA A 13 8.30 -5.99 -10.12
CA ALA A 13 9.29 -5.74 -9.07
C ALA A 13 10.70 -6.17 -9.49
N ALA A 14 10.85 -6.88 -10.62
CA ALA A 14 12.14 -7.41 -11.09
C ALA A 14 13.14 -6.30 -11.47
N GLU A 15 12.65 -5.09 -11.75
CA GLU A 15 13.46 -3.92 -12.09
C GLU A 15 13.99 -3.15 -10.87
N ALA A 16 13.71 -3.62 -9.64
CA ALA A 16 14.24 -3.01 -8.42
C ALA A 16 15.77 -2.98 -8.42
N ARG A 17 16.34 -1.82 -8.07
CA ARG A 17 17.80 -1.58 -8.10
C ARG A 17 18.44 -1.57 -6.73
N ASN A 18 17.70 -1.15 -5.71
CA ASN A 18 18.25 -0.89 -4.36
C ASN A 18 17.59 -1.74 -3.27
N LEU A 19 16.34 -2.16 -3.47
CA LEU A 19 15.62 -3.10 -2.63
C LEU A 19 15.56 -4.47 -3.30
N ARG A 20 15.43 -5.54 -2.50
CA ARG A 20 15.05 -6.86 -3.03
C ARG A 20 13.69 -6.77 -3.75
N PRO A 21 13.52 -7.37 -4.95
CA PRO A 21 12.22 -7.43 -5.64
C PRO A 21 11.08 -7.90 -4.72
N ARG A 22 11.32 -8.96 -3.93
CA ARG A 22 10.36 -9.47 -2.95
C ARG A 22 9.92 -8.42 -1.93
N THR A 23 10.83 -7.56 -1.47
CA THR A 23 10.50 -6.48 -0.52
C THR A 23 9.46 -5.53 -1.13
N LEU A 24 9.57 -5.16 -2.40
CA LEU A 24 8.55 -4.34 -3.07
C LEU A 24 7.20 -5.05 -3.14
N VAL A 25 7.18 -6.34 -3.47
CA VAL A 25 5.93 -7.11 -3.54
C VAL A 25 5.25 -7.20 -2.17
N VAL A 26 6.00 -7.51 -1.11
CA VAL A 26 5.47 -7.55 0.25
C VAL A 26 4.96 -6.17 0.67
N LEU A 27 5.69 -5.09 0.38
CA LEU A 27 5.24 -3.73 0.68
C LEU A 27 3.95 -3.38 -0.06
N ALA A 28 3.79 -3.79 -1.33
CA ALA A 28 2.57 -3.55 -2.08
C ALA A 28 1.37 -4.31 -1.50
N LYS A 29 1.58 -5.59 -1.10
CA LYS A 29 0.56 -6.38 -0.42
C LYS A 29 0.21 -5.79 0.95
N LEU A 30 1.20 -5.38 1.73
CA LEU A 30 1.03 -4.70 3.01
C LEU A 30 0.26 -3.38 2.84
N ALA A 31 0.55 -2.60 1.79
CA ALA A 31 -0.18 -1.38 1.48
C ALA A 31 -1.67 -1.65 1.22
N ARG A 32 -1.98 -2.74 0.51
CA ARG A 32 -3.35 -3.22 0.29
C ARG A 32 -4.05 -3.59 1.59
N ASP A 33 -3.34 -4.22 2.51
CA ASP A 33 -3.90 -4.65 3.80
C ASP A 33 -4.00 -3.49 4.82
N ILE A 34 -3.16 -2.44 4.72
CA ILE A 34 -3.24 -1.22 5.56
C ILE A 34 -4.40 -0.30 5.12
N TYR A 35 -4.59 -0.11 3.82
CA TYR A 35 -5.64 0.73 3.24
C TYR A 35 -6.50 -0.08 2.26
N PRO A 36 -7.34 -1.00 2.75
CA PRO A 36 -8.13 -1.89 1.89
C PRO A 36 -9.25 -1.12 1.17
N HIS A 37 -9.27 -1.17 -0.17
CA HIS A 37 -10.29 -0.54 -1.00
C HIS A 37 -10.78 -1.47 -2.12
N ASP A 38 -11.92 -2.12 -1.97
CA ASP A 38 -12.42 -3.12 -2.94
C ASP A 38 -12.49 -2.65 -4.39
N ARG A 39 -12.72 -1.35 -4.61
CA ARG A 39 -12.88 -0.75 -5.95
C ARG A 39 -11.57 -0.26 -6.59
N ILE A 40 -10.45 -0.29 -5.86
CA ILE A 40 -9.15 0.18 -6.34
C ILE A 40 -8.29 -1.02 -6.77
N PRO A 41 -7.78 -1.05 -8.03
CA PRO A 41 -6.97 -2.14 -8.52
C PRO A 41 -5.58 -2.21 -7.87
N ASP A 42 -5.09 -3.43 -7.67
CA ASP A 42 -3.78 -3.74 -7.05
C ASP A 42 -2.59 -2.99 -7.68
N ARG A 43 -2.66 -2.64 -8.98
CA ARG A 43 -1.61 -1.89 -9.67
C ARG A 43 -1.31 -0.53 -9.01
N LEU A 44 -2.30 0.11 -8.38
CA LEU A 44 -2.11 1.41 -7.71
C LEU A 44 -1.40 1.25 -6.36
N TYR A 45 -1.51 0.08 -5.72
CA TYR A 45 -0.73 -0.26 -4.53
C TYR A 45 0.72 -0.59 -4.88
N ALA A 46 0.95 -1.31 -5.99
CA ALA A 46 2.31 -1.52 -6.51
C ALA A 46 2.97 -0.17 -6.85
N SER A 47 2.27 0.71 -7.57
CA SER A 47 2.74 2.07 -7.89
C SER A 47 3.13 2.88 -6.64
N ALA A 48 2.32 2.80 -5.58
CA ALA A 48 2.55 3.56 -4.34
C ALA A 48 3.89 3.21 -3.66
N VAL A 49 4.39 1.98 -3.84
CA VAL A 49 5.62 1.51 -3.17
C VAL A 49 6.87 1.60 -4.05
N LEU A 50 6.74 1.82 -5.37
CA LEU A 50 7.89 1.90 -6.29
C LEU A 50 8.89 2.98 -5.87
N SER A 51 8.42 4.11 -5.34
CA SER A 51 9.31 5.21 -4.90
C SER A 51 10.26 4.81 -3.76
N TYR A 52 9.98 3.70 -3.05
CA TYR A 52 10.88 3.22 -2.01
C TYR A 52 12.21 2.72 -2.56
N ASP A 53 12.24 2.15 -3.75
CA ASP A 53 13.48 1.64 -4.33
C ASP A 53 14.50 2.78 -4.53
N ASP A 54 14.07 3.87 -5.16
CA ASP A 54 14.93 5.05 -5.37
C ASP A 54 15.32 5.75 -4.07
N LYS A 55 14.41 5.79 -3.08
CA LYS A 55 14.71 6.36 -1.76
C LYS A 55 15.72 5.50 -0.99
N ALA A 56 15.58 4.18 -1.03
CA ALA A 56 16.49 3.23 -0.41
C ALA A 56 17.91 3.28 -0.99
N GLY A 57 18.05 3.63 -2.27
CA GLY A 57 19.37 3.88 -2.89
C GLY A 57 20.10 5.11 -2.34
N LYS A 58 19.37 6.05 -1.76
CA LYS A 58 19.90 7.31 -1.20
C LYS A 58 19.98 7.30 0.33
N ASP A 59 19.28 6.37 0.97
CA ASP A 59 19.17 6.25 2.41
C ASP A 59 19.29 4.79 2.84
N ALA A 60 20.49 4.44 3.31
CA ALA A 60 20.78 3.09 3.79
C ALA A 60 19.96 2.70 5.03
N ALA A 61 19.61 3.66 5.90
CA ALA A 61 18.81 3.39 7.07
C ALA A 61 17.36 3.06 6.68
N LEU A 62 16.81 3.78 5.69
CA LEU A 62 15.51 3.44 5.13
C LEU A 62 15.52 2.06 4.46
N ARG A 63 16.56 1.73 3.69
CA ARG A 63 16.71 0.40 3.09
C ARG A 63 16.65 -0.69 4.15
N THR A 64 17.50 -0.58 5.18
CA THR A 64 17.52 -1.54 6.30
C THR A 64 16.16 -1.63 6.98
N LEU A 65 15.52 -0.49 7.28
CA LEU A 65 14.20 -0.48 7.92
C LEU A 65 13.15 -1.25 7.13
N LEU A 66 13.12 -1.09 5.80
CA LEU A 66 12.15 -1.76 4.93
C LEU A 66 12.45 -3.25 4.79
N GLU A 67 13.72 -3.62 4.57
CA GLU A 67 14.09 -5.01 4.35
C GLU A 67 13.96 -5.85 5.63
N GLU A 68 14.45 -5.35 6.77
CA GLU A 68 14.31 -6.04 8.05
C GLU A 68 12.86 -6.09 8.51
N GLY A 69 12.07 -5.05 8.23
CA GLY A 69 10.64 -5.02 8.51
C GLY A 69 9.86 -6.10 7.75
N VAL A 70 10.18 -6.28 6.47
CA VAL A 70 9.61 -7.36 5.64
C VAL A 70 10.08 -8.73 6.14
N ASP A 71 11.37 -8.89 6.45
CA ASP A 71 11.90 -10.17 6.93
C ASP A 71 11.26 -10.57 8.27
N ARG A 72 11.04 -9.60 9.17
CA ARG A 72 10.32 -9.82 10.42
C ARG A 72 8.87 -10.20 10.18
N LEU A 73 8.15 -9.49 9.30
CA LEU A 73 6.76 -9.82 8.97
C LEU A 73 6.62 -11.24 8.42
N ASP A 74 7.54 -11.64 7.54
CA ASP A 74 7.62 -13.01 7.03
C ASP A 74 7.94 -14.02 8.14
N ALA A 75 8.88 -13.72 9.04
CA ALA A 75 9.21 -14.59 10.17
C ALA A 75 8.01 -14.78 11.10
N ASP A 76 7.31 -13.70 11.47
CA ASP A 76 6.11 -13.73 12.30
C ASP A 76 5.00 -14.55 11.62
N SER A 77 4.85 -14.42 10.29
CA SER A 77 3.94 -15.24 9.49
C SER A 77 4.30 -16.72 9.58
N ARG A 78 5.58 -17.08 9.35
CA ARG A 78 6.04 -18.48 9.38
C ARG A 78 5.84 -19.12 10.75
N ILE A 79 6.13 -18.37 11.82
CA ILE A 79 5.91 -18.83 13.21
C ILE A 79 4.41 -19.11 13.44
N ARG A 80 3.54 -18.20 12.99
CA ARG A 80 2.10 -18.29 13.26
C ARG A 80 1.37 -19.29 12.38
N TYR A 81 1.79 -19.44 11.13
CA TYR A 81 1.07 -20.18 10.09
C TYR A 81 1.87 -21.36 9.55
N GLY A 82 2.74 -21.97 10.36
CA GLY A 82 3.36 -23.26 10.03
C GLY A 82 4.30 -23.22 8.83
N GLY A 83 5.14 -22.18 8.73
CA GLY A 83 6.12 -22.02 7.65
C GLY A 83 5.62 -21.22 6.44
N ASN A 84 4.35 -20.81 6.42
CA ASN A 84 3.79 -19.95 5.39
C ASN A 84 4.28 -18.50 5.56
N ASP A 85 4.85 -17.93 4.50
CA ASP A 85 5.28 -16.54 4.46
C ASP A 85 4.09 -15.58 4.23
N TYR A 86 4.30 -14.27 4.36
CA TYR A 86 3.22 -13.30 4.34
C TYR A 86 2.42 -13.30 3.02
N LEU A 87 3.10 -13.48 1.88
CA LEU A 87 2.47 -13.48 0.55
C LEU A 87 1.69 -14.78 0.29
N SER A 88 2.07 -15.89 0.92
CA SER A 88 1.36 -17.17 0.80
C SER A 88 0.02 -17.22 1.55
N LEU A 89 -0.26 -16.24 2.43
CA LEU A 89 -1.52 -16.14 3.15
C LEU A 89 -2.63 -15.55 2.26
N ASN A 90 -3.52 -16.43 1.78
CA ASN A 90 -4.60 -16.05 0.87
C ASN A 90 -5.67 -15.16 1.52
N TRP A 91 -6.00 -15.39 2.79
CA TRP A 91 -7.12 -14.71 3.45
C TRP A 91 -6.66 -13.52 4.28
N GLU A 92 -7.39 -12.40 4.15
CA GLU A 92 -7.12 -11.19 4.95
C GLU A 92 -7.18 -11.47 6.45
N ARG A 93 -8.12 -12.32 6.90
CA ARG A 93 -8.24 -12.72 8.31
C ARG A 93 -6.96 -13.34 8.89
N ASP A 94 -6.10 -13.91 8.04
CA ASP A 94 -4.82 -14.50 8.44
C ASP A 94 -3.70 -13.47 8.42
N ARG A 95 -3.79 -12.44 7.56
CA ARG A 95 -2.79 -11.36 7.51
C ARG A 95 -3.01 -10.30 8.59
N LEU A 96 -4.26 -10.00 8.92
CA LEU A 96 -4.61 -8.93 9.87
C LEU A 96 -3.95 -9.09 11.27
N PRO A 97 -3.89 -10.29 11.88
CA PRO A 97 -3.19 -10.47 13.15
C PRO A 97 -1.67 -10.21 13.08
N LEU A 98 -1.05 -10.36 11.91
CA LEU A 98 0.36 -10.02 11.71
C LEU A 98 0.55 -8.50 11.67
N LEU A 99 -0.35 -7.77 11.00
CA LEU A 99 -0.34 -6.30 10.99
C LEU A 99 -0.46 -5.74 12.40
N TYR A 100 -1.40 -6.24 13.21
CA TYR A 100 -1.51 -5.85 14.62
C TYR A 100 -0.24 -6.15 15.41
N GLY A 101 0.46 -7.25 15.11
CA GLY A 101 1.73 -7.59 15.75
C GLY A 101 2.86 -6.60 15.47
N ILE A 102 2.84 -5.94 14.29
CA ILE A 102 3.85 -4.97 13.89
C ILE A 102 3.38 -3.52 13.96
N GLU A 103 2.12 -3.25 14.33
CA GLU A 103 1.49 -1.94 14.15
C GLU A 103 2.26 -0.80 14.83
N ARG A 104 2.91 -1.06 15.96
CA ARG A 104 3.67 -0.06 16.74
C ARG A 104 5.14 0.05 16.34
N THR A 105 5.59 -0.75 15.38
CA THR A 105 6.99 -0.77 14.94
C THR A 105 7.30 0.45 14.05
N PRO A 106 8.55 0.93 14.05
CA PRO A 106 8.97 1.99 13.13
C PRO A 106 8.71 1.65 11.66
N PHE A 107 8.88 0.38 11.28
CA PHE A 107 8.60 -0.11 9.93
C PHE A 107 7.14 0.12 9.53
N PHE A 108 6.19 -0.38 10.33
CA PHE A 108 4.76 -0.22 10.02
C PHE A 108 4.35 1.25 10.02
N GLN A 109 4.80 2.02 11.01
CA GLN A 109 4.49 3.45 11.10
C GLN A 109 5.01 4.23 9.88
N LYS A 110 6.23 3.92 9.41
CA LYS A 110 6.84 4.53 8.22
C LYS A 110 6.02 4.22 6.96
N VAL A 111 5.73 2.93 6.73
CA VAL A 111 4.96 2.50 5.56
C VAL A 111 3.57 3.11 5.57
N ARG A 112 2.85 3.05 6.70
CA ARG A 112 1.52 3.66 6.85
C ARG A 112 1.55 5.16 6.56
N ALA A 113 2.48 5.91 7.16
CA ALA A 113 2.55 7.36 7.00
C ALA A 113 2.85 7.78 5.56
N ASP A 114 3.81 7.13 4.90
CA ASP A 114 4.16 7.45 3.52
C ASP A 114 3.02 7.10 2.54
N LEU A 115 2.31 6.00 2.78
CA LEU A 115 1.19 5.56 1.95
C LEU A 115 0.04 6.57 1.93
N VAL A 116 -0.17 7.34 3.01
CA VAL A 116 -1.18 8.43 3.00
C VAL A 116 -0.94 9.37 1.81
N VAL A 117 0.31 9.68 1.51
CA VAL A 117 0.66 10.54 0.38
C VAL A 117 0.80 9.71 -0.90
N ALA A 118 1.60 8.65 -0.88
CA ALA A 118 1.96 7.91 -2.09
C ALA A 118 0.77 7.18 -2.75
N PHE A 119 -0.21 6.73 -1.96
CA PHE A 119 -1.40 6.06 -2.46
C PHE A 119 -2.50 7.06 -2.84
N TYR A 120 -2.91 7.91 -1.89
CA TYR A 120 -4.05 8.81 -2.13
C TYR A 120 -3.74 10.00 -3.02
N ASN A 121 -2.48 10.29 -3.34
CA ASN A 121 -2.12 11.37 -4.29
C ASN A 121 -1.98 10.87 -5.75
N GLN A 122 -2.49 9.68 -6.07
CA GLN A 122 -2.59 9.19 -7.44
C GLN A 122 -3.92 9.62 -8.05
N GLN A 123 -3.92 10.28 -9.22
CA GLN A 123 -5.14 10.77 -9.87
C GLN A 123 -6.15 9.65 -10.16
N ASP A 124 -5.68 8.46 -10.56
CA ASP A 124 -6.53 7.27 -10.75
C ASP A 124 -7.28 6.87 -9.46
N VAL A 125 -6.71 7.12 -8.27
CA VAL A 125 -7.36 6.86 -6.99
C VAL A 125 -8.46 7.88 -6.73
N TRP A 126 -8.25 9.15 -7.09
CA TRP A 126 -9.24 10.21 -6.91
C TRP A 126 -10.55 9.91 -7.61
N THR A 127 -10.48 9.49 -8.88
CA THR A 127 -11.66 9.13 -9.67
C THR A 127 -12.44 7.97 -9.04
N LYS A 128 -11.76 7.02 -8.36
CA LYS A 128 -12.43 5.91 -7.68
C LYS A 128 -13.08 6.29 -6.36
N LEU A 129 -12.59 7.35 -5.72
CA LEU A 129 -13.08 7.85 -4.44
C LEU A 129 -14.09 9.00 -4.58
N GLY A 130 -14.42 9.42 -5.80
CA GLY A 130 -15.30 10.57 -6.04
C GLY A 130 -14.64 11.90 -5.65
N TYR A 131 -13.31 11.97 -5.65
CA TYR A 131 -12.58 13.20 -5.38
C TYR A 131 -12.41 14.01 -6.66
N GLU A 132 -12.97 15.22 -6.67
CA GLU A 132 -13.03 16.15 -7.81
C GLU A 132 -11.69 16.81 -8.20
N GLY A 133 -10.56 16.34 -7.66
CA GLY A 133 -9.23 16.89 -7.91
C GLY A 133 -8.97 18.24 -7.22
N SER A 134 -7.80 18.85 -7.44
CA SER A 134 -7.28 20.00 -6.67
C SER A 134 -8.25 21.18 -6.50
N SER A 135 -8.59 21.54 -5.26
CA SER A 135 -9.40 22.75 -5.01
C SER A 135 -8.65 24.04 -5.32
N ALA A 136 -7.34 24.10 -5.03
CA ALA A 136 -6.53 25.29 -5.20
C ALA A 136 -6.37 25.68 -6.68
N GLU A 137 -6.22 24.69 -7.55
CA GLU A 137 -6.06 24.91 -9.00
C GLU A 137 -7.36 25.36 -9.66
N TYR A 138 -8.50 24.88 -9.17
CA TYR A 138 -9.81 25.09 -9.79
C TYR A 138 -10.73 26.06 -9.03
N GLY A 139 -10.18 26.86 -8.10
CA GLY A 139 -10.93 27.91 -7.40
C GLY A 139 -11.97 27.41 -6.39
N GLY A 140 -11.77 26.22 -5.82
CA GLY A 140 -12.64 25.62 -4.80
C GLY A 140 -13.69 24.65 -5.34
N TYR A 141 -14.57 24.17 -4.45
CA TYR A 141 -15.63 23.19 -4.76
C TYR A 141 -17.05 23.74 -4.75
N ILE A 142 -17.27 25.02 -4.44
CA ILE A 142 -18.62 25.60 -4.30
C ILE A 142 -19.52 25.28 -5.50
N ASN A 143 -18.96 25.29 -6.72
CA ASN A 143 -19.65 24.95 -7.97
C ASN A 143 -19.13 23.65 -8.62
N ARG A 144 -18.44 22.79 -7.85
CA ARG A 144 -17.75 21.57 -8.33
C ARG A 144 -17.83 20.46 -7.27
N GLY A 145 -19.03 19.99 -6.97
CA GLY A 145 -19.21 18.81 -6.12
C GLY A 145 -19.37 19.04 -4.63
N PHE A 146 -19.30 20.28 -4.12
CA PHE A 146 -19.47 20.56 -2.68
C PHE A 146 -20.83 20.09 -2.14
N ASN A 147 -21.88 20.18 -2.96
CA ASN A 147 -23.25 19.77 -2.60
C ASN A 147 -23.73 18.54 -3.36
N ASP A 148 -22.83 17.71 -3.92
CA ASP A 148 -23.18 16.46 -4.60
C ASP A 148 -23.44 15.36 -3.56
N ILE A 149 -24.42 15.62 -2.68
CA ILE A 149 -24.80 14.75 -1.58
C ILE A 149 -26.13 14.08 -1.88
N ASP A 150 -26.14 12.75 -1.83
CA ASP A 150 -27.32 11.90 -2.04
C ASP A 150 -27.92 11.36 -0.73
N TRP A 151 -27.32 11.71 0.40
CA TRP A 151 -27.66 11.20 1.74
C TRP A 151 -28.59 12.11 2.54
N LEU A 152 -28.92 13.31 2.04
CA LEU A 152 -29.97 14.16 2.61
C LEU A 152 -31.28 14.03 1.81
N PRO A 153 -32.46 14.07 2.47
CA PRO A 153 -33.72 14.15 1.77
C PRO A 153 -33.76 15.37 0.84
N SER A 154 -34.31 15.21 -0.36
CA SER A 154 -34.61 16.34 -1.24
C SER A 154 -35.60 17.26 -0.53
N ALA A 155 -35.31 18.58 -0.56
CA ALA A 155 -36.18 19.61 0.00
C ALA A 155 -37.48 19.77 -0.81
#